data_AF-A0A7J8B4J6-F1
#
_entry.id   AF-A0A7J8B4J6-F1
#
_cell.length_a   1.000
_cell.length_b   1.000
_cell.length_c   1.000
_cell.angle_alpha   90.00
_cell.angle_beta   90.00
_cell.angle_gamma   90.00
#
_symmetry.space_group_name_H-M   'P 1'
#
loop_
_entity.id
_entity.type
_entity.pdbx_description
1 polymer ?
#
loop_
_entity_poly.entity_id
_entity_poly.type
_entity_poly.pdbx_seq_one_letter_code
_entity_poly.pdbx_strand_id
1 'polypeptide(L)'
;MKQTCEYCTVQNIPFPEYDIQEEGNSNLKECYLMEKAQEPDAPIVLFFPLISDTFQKYKAPGVERSPEELEKGQVDIYGPKTPYATKELTYTEAAFDKLVNLCEYNILNNKDQLLQALRMAVEKKKLLKSQRPSAPGSCVDPVSASTIPGVGPSRADQLTQPAGLPGKGCRQAGLDLLSKK
;
A
#
# COMPACT_ATOMS: atom_id res chain seq x y z
N MET A 1 0.91 -7.54 19.98
CA MET A 1 0.34 -8.54 19.05
C MET A 1 -0.47 -9.60 19.79
N LYS A 2 0.14 -10.41 20.67
CA LYS A 2 -0.56 -11.41 21.50
C LYS A 2 -1.84 -10.91 22.17
N GLN A 3 -1.76 -9.79 22.88
CA GLN A 3 -2.91 -9.15 23.53
C GLN A 3 -4.04 -8.77 22.55
N THR A 4 -3.69 -8.37 21.32
CA THR A 4 -4.69 -8.06 20.27
C THR A 4 -5.42 -9.32 19.82
N CYS A 5 -4.69 -10.42 19.59
CA CYS A 5 -5.29 -11.72 19.26
C CYS A 5 -6.22 -12.19 20.38
N GLU A 6 -5.76 -12.17 21.63
CA GLU A 6 -6.56 -12.54 22.81
C GLU A 6 -7.84 -11.70 22.93
N TYR A 7 -7.73 -10.38 22.76
CA TYR A 7 -8.88 -9.48 22.79
C TYR A 7 -9.89 -9.81 21.69
N CYS A 8 -9.43 -10.02 20.44
CA CYS A 8 -10.30 -10.39 19.33
C CYS A 8 -11.02 -11.71 19.58
N THR A 9 -10.34 -12.71 20.14
CA THR A 9 -10.97 -13.98 20.54
C THR A 9 -12.07 -13.76 21.57
N VAL A 10 -11.81 -12.99 22.63
CA VAL A 10 -12.82 -12.70 23.68
C VAL A 10 -14.03 -11.94 23.12
N GLN A 11 -13.80 -11.03 22.17
CA GLN A 11 -14.85 -10.22 21.56
C GLN A 11 -15.56 -10.91 20.37
N ASN A 12 -15.19 -12.16 20.03
CA ASN A 12 -15.67 -12.86 18.84
C ASN A 12 -15.44 -12.06 17.53
N ILE A 13 -14.33 -11.33 17.45
CA ILE A 13 -13.91 -10.61 16.24
C ILE A 13 -13.01 -11.54 15.43
N PRO A 14 -13.34 -11.83 14.15
CA PRO A 14 -12.49 -12.66 13.28
C PRO A 14 -11.08 -12.08 13.17
N PHE A 15 -10.09 -12.81 13.70
CA PHE A 15 -8.70 -12.38 13.72
C PHE A 15 -7.76 -13.60 13.77
N PRO A 16 -6.55 -13.53 13.18
CA PRO A 16 -5.58 -14.61 13.27
C PRO A 16 -5.17 -14.91 14.72
N GLU A 17 -4.89 -16.19 14.99
CA GLU A 17 -4.38 -16.64 16.27
C GLU A 17 -2.89 -16.27 16.42
N TYR A 18 -2.47 -16.09 17.67
CA TYR A 18 -1.07 -15.80 17.97
C TYR A 18 -0.29 -17.12 18.09
N ASP A 19 0.51 -17.44 17.07
CA ASP A 19 1.33 -18.66 17.01
C ASP A 19 2.84 -18.33 16.85
N ILE A 20 3.29 -17.25 17.48
CA ILE A 20 4.71 -16.95 17.56
C ILE A 20 5.25 -17.67 18.78
N GLN A 21 5.96 -18.79 18.57
CA GLN A 21 6.65 -19.48 19.65
C GLN A 21 7.79 -18.60 20.17
N GLU A 22 7.65 -18.16 21.42
CA GLU A 22 8.75 -17.57 22.20
C GLU A 22 9.69 -18.71 22.65
N GLU A 23 10.36 -19.36 21.70
CA GLU A 23 11.44 -20.29 22.04
C GLU A 23 12.56 -19.49 22.72
N GLY A 24 12.94 -19.94 23.93
CA GLY A 24 13.83 -19.24 24.84
C GLY A 24 14.96 -18.45 24.15
N ASN A 25 14.84 -17.12 24.26
CA ASN A 25 15.91 -16.14 24.12
C ASN A 25 16.78 -16.10 22.85
N SER A 26 16.37 -16.61 21.67
CA SER A 26 17.29 -16.44 20.52
C SER A 26 16.81 -16.35 19.07
N ASN A 27 15.55 -16.57 18.68
CA ASN A 27 15.23 -16.54 17.24
C ASN A 27 13.90 -15.86 16.90
N LEU A 28 13.73 -14.59 17.30
CA LEU A 28 12.70 -13.77 16.68
C LEU A 28 13.06 -13.53 15.21
N LYS A 29 12.08 -13.64 14.31
CA LYS A 29 12.22 -13.33 12.88
C LYS A 29 11.80 -11.90 12.62
N GLU A 30 12.33 -11.32 11.55
CA GLU A 30 12.05 -9.93 11.16
C GLU A 30 10.64 -9.74 10.59
N CYS A 31 9.94 -10.82 10.23
CA CYS A 31 8.57 -10.79 9.71
C CYS A 31 7.83 -12.11 10.00
N TYR A 32 6.56 -11.99 10.40
CA TYR A 32 5.63 -13.09 10.61
C TYR A 32 4.36 -12.87 9.81
N LEU A 33 4.00 -13.86 8.99
CA LEU A 33 2.71 -13.93 8.29
C LEU A 33 1.72 -14.75 9.13
N MET A 34 0.61 -14.12 9.53
CA MET A 34 -0.47 -14.75 10.29
C MET A 34 -1.77 -14.69 9.49
N GLU A 35 -2.45 -15.82 9.37
CA GLU A 35 -3.73 -15.94 8.70
C GLU A 35 -4.66 -16.95 9.38
N LYS A 36 -5.95 -16.84 9.09
CA LYS A 36 -6.97 -17.82 9.49
C LYS A 36 -7.77 -18.22 8.26
N ALA A 37 -7.28 -19.20 7.51
CA ALA A 37 -7.84 -19.58 6.20
C ALA A 37 -9.30 -20.05 6.27
N GLN A 38 -9.70 -20.61 7.41
CA GLN A 38 -11.07 -21.07 7.66
C GLN A 38 -12.08 -19.92 7.87
N GLU A 39 -11.61 -18.70 8.12
CA GLU A 39 -12.46 -17.53 8.36
C GLU A 39 -12.26 -16.46 7.28
N PRO A 40 -13.20 -16.33 6.32
CA PRO A 40 -13.06 -15.41 5.20
C PRO A 40 -13.13 -13.93 5.61
N ASP A 41 -13.65 -13.63 6.80
CA ASP A 41 -13.71 -12.27 7.34
C ASP A 41 -12.47 -11.88 8.17
N ALA A 42 -11.64 -12.84 8.57
CA ALA A 42 -10.41 -12.57 9.30
C ALA A 42 -9.35 -11.89 8.39
N PRO A 43 -8.63 -10.86 8.85
CA PRO A 43 -7.57 -10.25 8.05
C PRO A 43 -6.36 -11.19 7.89
N ILE A 44 -5.56 -10.93 6.86
CA ILE A 44 -4.19 -11.44 6.77
C ILE A 44 -3.30 -10.39 7.46
N VAL A 45 -2.46 -10.81 8.40
CA VAL A 45 -1.62 -9.91 9.19
C VAL A 45 -0.15 -10.21 8.91
N LEU A 46 0.59 -9.18 8.52
CA LEU A 46 2.05 -9.19 8.54
C LEU A 46 2.54 -8.42 9.76
N PHE A 47 3.31 -9.09 10.61
CA PHE A 47 3.86 -8.50 11.82
C PHE A 47 5.38 -8.40 11.73
N PHE A 48 5.88 -7.17 11.84
CA PHE A 48 7.30 -6.84 11.82
C PHE A 48 7.71 -6.42 13.24
N PRO A 49 8.28 -7.31 14.06
CA PRO A 49 8.83 -6.89 15.34
C PRO A 49 10.07 -6.02 15.12
N LEU A 50 10.30 -5.08 16.04
CA LEU A 50 11.49 -4.23 16.01
C LEU A 50 12.67 -4.99 16.60
N ILE A 51 13.34 -5.78 15.77
CA ILE A 51 14.52 -6.56 16.15
C ILE A 51 15.68 -6.27 15.20
N SER A 52 16.90 -6.44 15.69
CA SER A 52 18.12 -6.44 14.88
C SER A 52 18.72 -7.85 14.90
N ASP A 53 18.28 -8.69 13.95
CA ASP A 53 18.79 -10.07 13.81
C ASP A 53 19.78 -10.13 12.64
N THR A 54 19.29 -10.38 11.42
CA THR A 54 20.16 -10.50 10.25
C THR A 54 20.73 -9.15 9.80
N PHE A 55 20.06 -8.05 10.16
CA PHE A 55 20.57 -6.69 9.97
C PHE A 55 21.92 -6.45 10.63
N GLN A 56 22.37 -7.22 11.63
CA GLN A 56 23.71 -7.03 12.19
C GLN A 56 24.81 -7.40 11.18
N LYS A 57 24.57 -8.48 10.43
CA LYS A 57 25.52 -9.05 9.47
C LYS A 57 25.36 -8.47 8.06
N TYR A 58 24.13 -8.21 7.63
CA TYR A 58 23.82 -7.78 6.27
C TYR A 58 23.39 -6.31 6.23
N LYS A 59 23.91 -5.55 5.26
CA LYS A 59 23.48 -4.16 5.01
C LYS A 59 22.31 -4.05 4.05
N ALA A 60 22.13 -5.05 3.20
CA ALA A 60 21.01 -5.20 2.29
C ALA A 60 20.72 -6.70 2.11
N PRO A 61 19.53 -7.09 1.63
CA PRO A 61 19.19 -8.51 1.44
C PRO A 61 20.25 -9.22 0.58
N GLY A 62 20.91 -10.23 1.16
CA GLY A 62 21.99 -10.99 0.51
C GLY A 62 23.35 -10.27 0.41
N VAL A 63 23.52 -9.08 0.98
CA VAL A 63 24.77 -8.30 0.93
C VAL A 63 25.37 -8.15 2.34
N GLU A 64 26.45 -8.89 2.61
CA GLU A 64 27.17 -8.81 3.88
C GLU A 64 27.89 -7.47 4.05
N ARG A 65 28.04 -7.03 5.31
CA ARG A 65 28.86 -5.87 5.65
C ARG A 65 30.34 -6.20 5.59
N SER A 66 31.14 -5.19 5.26
CA SER A 66 32.59 -5.27 5.48
C SER A 66 32.94 -5.11 6.97
N PRO A 67 34.14 -5.51 7.40
CA PRO A 67 34.58 -5.33 8.79
C PRO A 67 34.48 -3.89 9.30
N GLU A 68 34.71 -2.91 8.43
CA GLU A 68 34.65 -1.48 8.75
C GLU A 68 33.21 -0.97 8.95
N GLU A 69 32.22 -1.68 8.41
CA GLU A 69 30.80 -1.29 8.47
C GLU A 69 30.04 -1.99 9.62
N LEU A 70 30.64 -2.96 10.33
CA LEU A 70 29.98 -3.77 11.35
C LEU A 70 29.28 -2.94 12.43
N GLU A 71 29.88 -1.82 12.83
CA GLU A 71 29.32 -0.92 13.84
C GLU A 71 27.96 -0.32 13.43
N LYS A 72 27.70 -0.17 12.12
CA LYS A 72 26.43 0.33 11.59
C LYS A 72 25.30 -0.70 11.72
N GLY A 73 25.63 -1.99 11.78
CA GLY A 73 24.66 -3.07 12.02
C GLY A 73 24.34 -3.28 13.49
N GLN A 74 25.16 -2.75 14.40
CA GLN A 74 24.96 -2.86 15.84
C GLN A 74 23.92 -1.84 16.31
N VAL A 75 22.69 -2.32 16.54
CA VAL A 75 21.55 -1.53 16.98
C VAL A 75 20.96 -2.16 18.23
N ASP A 76 21.27 -1.57 19.40
CA ASP A 76 20.73 -2.00 20.68
C ASP A 76 19.36 -1.33 20.92
N ILE A 77 18.27 -2.04 20.62
CA ILE A 77 16.89 -1.52 20.75
C ILE A 77 16.38 -1.58 22.20
N TYR A 78 16.76 -2.63 22.95
CA TYR A 78 16.13 -2.97 24.23
C TYR A 78 17.10 -2.98 25.42
N GLY A 79 18.38 -2.74 25.19
CA GLY A 79 19.39 -2.73 26.23
C GLY A 79 19.31 -1.50 27.14
N PRO A 80 19.97 -1.56 28.31
CA PRO A 80 19.84 -0.55 29.36
C PRO A 80 20.41 0.82 28.99
N LYS A 81 21.26 0.89 27.96
CA LYS A 81 21.90 2.12 27.46
C LYS A 81 21.40 2.49 26.06
N THR A 82 20.28 1.91 25.64
CA THR A 82 19.71 2.19 24.33
C THR A 82 19.38 3.67 24.19
N PRO A 83 19.75 4.33 23.07
CA PRO A 83 19.27 5.68 22.78
C PRO A 83 17.78 5.67 22.36
N TYR A 84 17.16 4.50 22.17
CA TYR A 84 15.79 4.33 21.64
C TYR A 84 14.73 4.14 22.73
N ALA A 85 15.05 4.44 23.99
CA ALA A 85 14.10 4.30 25.07
C ALA A 85 12.93 5.28 24.91
N THR A 86 11.72 4.88 25.30
CA THR A 86 10.49 5.69 25.10
C THR A 86 10.56 7.11 25.68
N LYS A 87 11.39 7.34 26.70
CA LYS A 87 11.56 8.65 27.34
C LYS A 87 12.61 9.52 26.65
N GLU A 88 13.41 8.97 25.74
CA GLU A 88 14.41 9.70 24.98
C GLU A 88 13.75 10.44 23.80
N LEU A 89 13.91 11.76 23.77
CA LEU A 89 13.30 12.63 22.77
C LEU A 89 14.31 13.19 21.77
N THR A 90 15.59 12.87 21.94
CA THR A 90 16.69 13.36 21.11
C THR A 90 17.54 12.20 20.63
N TYR A 91 17.84 12.18 19.33
CA TYR A 91 18.73 11.21 18.72
C TYR A 91 19.96 11.92 18.16
N THR A 92 21.12 11.28 18.27
CA THR A 92 22.23 11.63 17.38
C THR A 92 21.87 11.21 15.97
N GLU A 93 22.43 11.88 14.96
CA GLU A 93 22.23 11.53 13.55
C GLU A 93 22.55 10.04 13.30
N ALA A 94 23.67 9.56 13.84
CA ALA A 94 24.07 8.16 13.72
C ALA A 94 23.07 7.19 14.37
N ALA A 95 22.49 7.51 15.53
CA ALA A 95 21.49 6.66 16.16
C ALA A 95 20.18 6.64 15.35
N PHE A 96 19.77 7.79 14.84
CA PHE A 96 18.60 7.92 13.97
C PHE A 96 18.76 7.09 12.69
N ASP A 97 19.88 7.26 11.99
CA ASP A 97 20.18 6.52 10.75
C ASP A 97 20.23 5.01 10.99
N LYS A 98 20.83 4.55 12.09
CA LYS A 98 20.86 3.12 12.44
C LYS A 98 19.44 2.55 12.57
N LEU A 99 18.52 3.26 13.22
CA LEU A 99 17.14 2.81 13.39
C LEU A 99 16.35 2.82 12.07
N VAL A 100 16.50 3.87 11.27
CA VAL A 100 15.83 3.97 9.96
C VAL A 100 16.31 2.86 9.02
N ASN A 101 17.62 2.67 8.93
CA ASN A 101 18.22 1.64 8.08
C ASN A 101 17.83 0.22 8.55
N LEU A 102 17.71 0.00 9.86
CA LEU A 102 17.21 -1.27 10.41
C LEU A 102 15.79 -1.55 9.94
N CYS A 103 14.88 -0.58 10.08
CA CYS A 103 13.49 -0.72 9.66
C CYS A 103 13.37 -0.94 8.15
N GLU A 104 14.11 -0.18 7.35
CA GLU A 104 14.13 -0.34 5.89
C GLU A 104 14.63 -1.73 5.50
N TYR A 105 15.75 -2.17 6.08
CA TYR A 105 16.30 -3.49 5.83
C TYR A 105 15.29 -4.60 6.16
N ASN A 106 14.66 -4.57 7.34
CA ASN A 106 13.72 -5.61 7.78
C ASN A 106 12.54 -5.75 6.79
N ILE A 107 12.07 -4.63 6.22
CA ILE A 107 11.04 -4.62 5.17
C ILE A 107 11.58 -5.21 3.86
N LEU A 108 12.72 -4.74 3.39
CA LEU A 108 13.32 -5.18 2.12
C LEU A 108 13.70 -6.66 2.14
N ASN A 109 14.21 -7.15 3.27
CA ASN A 109 14.62 -8.54 3.47
C ASN A 109 13.43 -9.50 3.42
N ASN A 110 12.24 -9.02 3.79
CA ASN A 110 11.00 -9.80 3.83
C ASN A 110 10.00 -9.41 2.74
N LYS A 111 10.47 -8.76 1.65
CA LYS A 111 9.63 -8.33 0.52
C LYS A 111 8.79 -9.45 -0.08
N ASP A 112 9.30 -10.68 -0.11
CA ASP A 112 8.61 -11.80 -0.74
C ASP A 112 7.40 -12.25 0.10
N GLN A 113 7.52 -12.21 1.44
CA GLN A 113 6.40 -12.42 2.35
C GLN A 113 5.35 -11.31 2.20
N LEU A 114 5.78 -10.06 2.03
CA LEU A 114 4.88 -8.93 1.75
C LEU A 114 4.08 -9.14 0.45
N LEU A 115 4.77 -9.51 -0.62
CA LEU A 115 4.13 -9.80 -1.91
C LEU A 115 3.22 -11.03 -1.83
N GLN A 116 3.59 -12.05 -1.07
CA GLN A 116 2.76 -13.22 -0.82
C GLN A 116 1.46 -12.85 -0.11
N ALA A 117 1.54 -12.09 1.00
CA ALA A 117 0.36 -11.65 1.74
C ALA A 117 -0.59 -10.82 0.87
N LEU A 118 -0.04 -9.93 0.03
CA LEU A 118 -0.83 -9.15 -0.92
C LEU A 118 -1.55 -10.04 -1.95
N ARG A 119 -0.85 -11.04 -2.52
CA ARG A 119 -1.48 -12.02 -3.42
C ARG A 119 -2.62 -12.75 -2.73
N MET A 120 -2.41 -13.22 -1.50
CA MET A 120 -3.43 -13.90 -0.70
C MET A 120 -4.63 -13.00 -0.43
N ALA A 121 -4.42 -11.72 -0.10
CA ALA A 121 -5.50 -10.76 0.13
C ALA A 121 -6.34 -10.51 -1.14
N VAL A 122 -5.68 -10.44 -2.31
CA VAL A 122 -6.37 -10.31 -3.60
C VAL A 122 -7.23 -11.53 -3.91
N GLU A 123 -6.69 -12.74 -3.73
CA GLU A 123 -7.45 -13.97 -3.96
C GLU A 123 -8.63 -14.11 -2.99
N LYS A 124 -8.41 -13.80 -1.70
CA LYS A 124 -9.48 -13.76 -0.68
C LYS A 124 -10.60 -12.80 -1.07
N LYS A 125 -10.27 -11.61 -1.57
CA LYS A 125 -11.25 -10.64 -2.07
C LYS A 125 -12.01 -11.12 -3.30
N LYS A 126 -11.38 -11.87 -4.20
CA LYS A 126 -12.05 -12.45 -5.38
C LYS A 126 -13.07 -13.51 -4.96
N LEU A 127 -12.70 -14.41 -4.05
CA LEU A 127 -13.59 -15.47 -3.53
C LEU A 127 -14.82 -14.89 -2.83
N LEU A 128 -14.65 -13.83 -2.04
CA LEU A 128 -15.76 -13.12 -1.39
C LEU A 128 -16.74 -12.49 -2.41
N LYS A 129 -16.24 -12.04 -3.56
CA LYS A 129 -17.08 -11.48 -4.62
C LYS A 129 -17.84 -12.56 -5.40
N SER A 130 -17.23 -13.72 -5.66
CA SER A 130 -17.90 -14.81 -6.37
C SER A 130 -18.98 -15.50 -5.53
N GLN A 131 -18.91 -15.41 -4.20
CA GLN A 131 -19.87 -16.02 -3.29
C GLN A 131 -21.08 -15.13 -2.94
N ARG A 132 -21.06 -13.83 -3.31
CA ARG A 132 -22.27 -12.98 -3.18
C ARG A 132 -23.20 -13.24 -4.36
N PRO A 133 -24.46 -13.68 -4.15
CA PRO A 133 -25.44 -13.68 -5.22
C PRO A 133 -25.62 -12.23 -5.70
N SER A 134 -25.39 -11.98 -6.98
CA SER A 134 -25.85 -10.74 -7.61
C SER A 134 -27.38 -10.70 -7.45
N ALA A 135 -27.89 -9.76 -6.65
CA ALA A 135 -29.33 -9.55 -6.56
C ALA A 135 -29.89 -9.34 -7.98
N PRO A 136 -30.95 -10.06 -8.40
CA PRO A 136 -31.56 -9.86 -9.70
C PRO A 136 -32.39 -8.57 -9.66
N GLY A 137 -31.75 -7.44 -9.91
CA GLY A 137 -32.40 -6.17 -10.20
C GLY A 137 -32.51 -6.02 -11.71
N SER A 138 -33.69 -6.29 -12.26
CA SER A 138 -34.04 -6.10 -13.67
C SER A 138 -33.84 -4.65 -14.10
N CYS A 139 -32.86 -4.39 -14.96
CA CYS A 139 -32.96 -3.25 -15.86
C CYS A 139 -34.02 -3.62 -16.90
N VAL A 140 -35.26 -3.19 -16.69
CA VAL A 140 -36.20 -3.08 -17.80
C VAL A 140 -35.82 -1.82 -18.56
N ASP A 141 -35.34 -1.99 -19.80
CA ASP A 141 -35.08 -0.88 -20.70
C ASP A 141 -36.39 -0.12 -20.95
N PRO A 142 -36.43 1.22 -20.84
CA PRO A 142 -37.60 1.97 -21.26
C PRO A 142 -37.73 1.85 -22.78
N VAL A 143 -38.87 1.29 -23.19
CA VAL A 143 -39.30 1.13 -24.57
C VAL A 143 -39.18 2.46 -25.35
N SER A 144 -38.57 2.40 -26.53
CA SER A 144 -38.51 3.51 -27.49
C SER A 144 -39.91 3.98 -27.88
N ALA A 145 -40.25 5.23 -27.54
CA ALA A 145 -41.44 5.90 -28.06
C ALA A 145 -41.11 6.56 -29.40
N SER A 146 -41.52 5.93 -30.49
CA SER A 146 -41.53 6.50 -31.84
C SER A 146 -42.81 7.31 -32.08
N THR A 147 -42.63 8.45 -32.78
CA THR A 147 -43.58 9.13 -33.67
C THR A 147 -44.69 10.02 -33.08
N ILE A 148 -44.62 11.33 -33.38
CA ILE A 148 -45.79 12.15 -33.71
C ILE A 148 -45.52 12.92 -35.03
N PRO A 149 -46.44 12.91 -36.00
CA PRO A 149 -46.26 13.57 -37.30
C PRO A 149 -46.82 15.00 -37.36
N GLY A 150 -46.04 15.88 -38.00
CA GLY A 150 -46.44 16.93 -38.97
C GLY A 150 -47.51 17.97 -38.61
N VAL A 151 -47.09 19.25 -38.53
CA VAL A 151 -47.79 20.42 -39.11
C VAL A 151 -46.74 21.48 -39.48
N GLY A 152 -46.74 21.93 -40.74
CA GLY A 152 -46.31 23.28 -41.16
C GLY A 152 -47.48 23.96 -41.89
N PRO A 153 -47.31 25.10 -42.59
CA PRO A 153 -46.19 26.04 -42.63
C PRO A 153 -46.64 27.53 -42.49
N SER A 154 -45.72 28.49 -42.32
CA SER A 154 -45.84 29.80 -42.99
C SER A 154 -44.57 30.66 -42.92
N ARG A 155 -44.46 31.55 -43.91
CA ARG A 155 -43.26 32.12 -44.53
C ARG A 155 -43.32 33.66 -44.46
N ALA A 156 -42.20 34.31 -44.11
CA ALA A 156 -41.75 35.67 -44.45
C ALA A 156 -40.54 35.99 -43.55
N ASP A 157 -39.46 36.68 -43.91
CA ASP A 157 -39.07 37.36 -45.14
C ASP A 157 -37.53 37.51 -45.16
N GLN A 158 -37.03 37.76 -46.37
CA GLN A 158 -35.73 38.31 -46.83
C GLN A 158 -35.06 39.36 -45.90
N LEU A 159 -33.78 39.73 -45.92
CA LEU A 159 -32.57 39.60 -46.75
C LEU A 159 -31.41 40.24 -45.94
N THR A 160 -30.15 39.88 -46.22
CA THR A 160 -28.93 40.75 -46.26
C THR A 160 -27.70 40.07 -45.63
N GLN A 161 -26.70 39.76 -46.48
CA GLN A 161 -25.28 39.71 -46.11
C GLN A 161 -24.59 40.95 -46.72
N PRO A 162 -23.36 41.32 -46.28
CA PRO A 162 -22.20 40.76 -46.99
C PRO A 162 -20.93 40.48 -46.14
N ALA A 163 -20.18 39.48 -46.62
CA ALA A 163 -18.72 39.29 -46.73
C ALA A 163 -17.71 39.90 -45.72
N GLY A 164 -16.79 39.03 -45.26
CA GLY A 164 -15.45 39.38 -44.75
C GLY A 164 -14.62 38.17 -44.29
N LEU A 165 -13.68 37.71 -45.13
CA LEU A 165 -12.60 36.73 -44.84
C LEU A 165 -11.40 37.42 -44.14
N PRO A 166 -10.25 36.76 -43.87
CA PRO A 166 -9.97 35.44 -43.27
C PRO A 166 -8.94 35.54 -42.11
N GLY A 167 -8.69 34.46 -41.34
CA GLY A 167 -7.60 34.45 -40.36
C GLY A 167 -7.15 33.06 -39.92
N LYS A 168 -6.09 32.55 -40.55
CA LYS A 168 -5.34 31.36 -40.14
C LYS A 168 -4.51 31.67 -38.89
N GLY A 169 -4.47 30.74 -37.93
CA GLY A 169 -3.57 30.80 -36.78
C GLY A 169 -3.20 29.40 -36.28
N CYS A 170 -2.27 28.76 -37.00
CA CYS A 170 -1.48 27.63 -36.48
C CYS A 170 -0.04 28.14 -36.38
N ARG A 171 0.54 28.20 -35.18
CA ARG A 171 1.99 28.06 -34.97
C ARG A 171 2.30 27.40 -33.64
N GLN A 172 3.05 26.31 -33.79
CA GLN A 172 3.84 25.57 -32.83
C GLN A 172 5.17 26.29 -32.56
N ALA A 173 5.84 25.83 -31.50
CA ALA A 173 7.27 25.93 -31.18
C ALA A 173 7.69 27.20 -30.42
N GLY A 174 8.57 27.13 -29.41
CA GLY A 174 9.36 26.02 -28.90
C GLY A 174 10.37 26.57 -27.89
N LEU A 175 10.96 25.64 -27.12
CA LEU A 175 12.32 25.63 -26.55
C LEU A 175 12.96 26.98 -26.18
N ASP A 176 13.42 27.11 -24.92
CA ASP A 176 14.85 26.93 -24.71
C ASP A 176 15.28 26.77 -23.25
N LEU A 177 16.37 26.02 -23.18
CA LEU A 177 17.25 25.59 -22.11
C LEU A 177 18.02 26.77 -21.47
N LEU A 178 18.30 26.74 -20.15
CA LEU A 178 19.67 26.79 -19.56
C LEU A 178 19.71 27.09 -18.03
N SER A 179 20.33 26.15 -17.31
CA SER A 179 21.47 26.28 -16.36
C SER A 179 21.48 27.21 -15.12
N LYS A 180 21.96 26.56 -14.04
CA LYS A 180 22.90 26.99 -12.97
C LYS A 180 22.41 27.93 -11.86
N LYS A 181 22.46 27.43 -10.62
CA LYS A 181 23.60 27.62 -9.71
C LYS A 181 23.63 26.55 -8.62
#